data_AF-A0A4Z0V6T7-F1
#
_entry.id   AF-A0A4Z0V6T7-F1
#
_cell.length_a   1.000
_cell.length_b   1.000
_cell.length_c   1.000
_cell.angle_alpha   90.00
_cell.angle_beta   90.00
_cell.angle_gamma   90.00
#
_symmetry.space_group_name_H-M   'P 1'
#
loop_
_entity.id
_entity.type
_entity.pdbx_description
1 polymer ?
#
loop_
_entity_poly.entity_id
_entity_poly.type
_entity_poly.pdbx_seq_one_letter_code
_entity_poly.pdbx_strand_id
1 'polypeptide(L)' 'MKERTKPSMYGHNGERICTEMHKFGSLIGDNCRIGANAVLSPGTLLKPGTIVKRLELIEQDPL' A
#
# COMPACT_ATOMS: atom_id res chain seq x y z
N MET A 1 15.07 -13.09 14.35
CA MET A 1 14.18 -12.06 13.79
C MET A 1 14.69 -11.79 12.37
N LYS A 2 13.97 -12.23 11.33
CA LYS A 2 14.40 -12.02 9.93
C LYS A 2 14.43 -10.53 9.65
N GLU A 3 15.47 -10.06 8.98
CA GLU A 3 15.52 -8.69 8.46
C GLU A 3 14.38 -8.53 7.45
N ARG A 4 13.43 -7.63 7.75
CA ARG A 4 12.31 -7.36 6.85
C ARG A 4 12.84 -6.53 5.67
N THR A 5 12.48 -6.95 4.46
CA THR A 5 12.67 -6.15 3.26
C THR A 5 12.06 -4.76 3.47
N LYS A 6 12.76 -3.71 3.05
CA LYS A 6 12.23 -2.35 3.11
C LYS A 6 10.92 -2.26 2.28
N PRO A 7 9.88 -1.56 2.75
CA PRO A 7 8.65 -1.41 1.99
C PRO A 7 8.89 -0.79 0.62
N SER A 8 8.13 -1.24 -0.37
CA SER A 8 8.16 -0.73 -1.73
C SER A 8 6.75 -0.46 -2.24
N MET A 9 6.62 0.40 -3.24
CA MET A 9 5.35 0.70 -3.88
C MET A 9 5.46 0.59 -5.40
N TYR A 10 4.36 0.30 -6.07
CA TYR A 10 4.33 0.25 -7.54
C TYR A 10 3.79 1.56 -8.10
N GLY A 11 4.62 2.27 -8.88
CA GLY A 11 4.24 3.50 -9.56
C GLY A 11 3.26 3.27 -10.71
N HIS A 12 2.82 4.37 -11.36
CA HIS A 12 1.82 4.29 -12.44
C HIS A 12 2.26 3.40 -13.62
N ASN A 13 3.57 3.32 -13.89
CA ASN A 13 4.15 2.52 -14.98
C ASN A 13 4.40 1.06 -14.58
N GLY A 14 3.99 0.62 -13.39
CA GLY A 14 4.30 -0.70 -12.86
C GLY A 14 5.74 -0.85 -12.37
N GLU A 15 6.50 0.25 -12.29
CA GLU A 15 7.83 0.27 -11.70
C GLU A 15 7.74 0.08 -10.18
N ARG A 16 8.53 -0.85 -9.65
CA ARG A 16 8.68 -1.05 -8.20
C ARG A 16 9.67 -0.03 -7.66
N ILE A 17 9.22 0.83 -6.76
CA ILE A 17 10.00 1.91 -6.14
C ILE A 17 10.30 1.52 -4.69
N CYS A 18 11.58 1.35 -4.34
CA CYS A 18 11.98 1.17 -2.96
C CYS A 18 11.84 2.50 -2.20
N THR A 19 11.22 2.47 -1.03
CA THR A 19 11.01 3.70 -0.23
C THR A 19 12.27 4.13 0.53
N GLU A 20 13.29 3.27 0.60
CA GLU A 20 14.49 3.39 1.43
C GLU A 20 14.24 3.57 2.94
N MET A 21 12.99 3.58 3.38
CA MET A 21 12.56 3.75 4.76
C MET A 21 12.42 2.42 5.48
N HIS A 22 12.65 2.44 6.81
CA HIS A 22 12.37 1.28 7.67
C HIS A 22 10.88 1.13 7.99
N LYS A 23 10.13 2.24 7.98
CA LYS A 23 8.69 2.28 8.22
C LYS A 23 8.03 3.14 7.16
N PHE A 24 7.18 2.52 6.37
CA PHE A 24 6.33 3.19 5.40
C PHE A 24 4.96 2.55 5.43
N GLY A 25 3.93 3.37 5.55
CA GLY A 25 2.55 2.91 5.58
C GLY A 25 2.02 2.76 4.16
N SER A 26 0.99 3.52 3.83
CA SER A 26 0.36 3.53 2.52
C SER A 26 0.22 4.96 2.02
N LEU A 27 0.24 5.16 0.71
CA LEU A 27 -0.05 6.44 0.08
C LEU A 27 -1.51 6.42 -0.42
N ILE A 28 -2.32 7.34 0.11
CA ILE A 28 -3.76 7.37 -0.11
C ILE A 28 -4.12 8.63 -0.89
N GLY A 29 -4.64 8.46 -2.11
CA GLY A 29 -5.12 9.57 -2.92
C GLY A 29 -6.40 10.21 -2.39
N ASP A 30 -6.68 11.42 -2.87
CA ASP A 30 -7.83 12.21 -2.44
C ASP A 30 -9.16 11.46 -2.59
N ASN A 31 -10.10 11.71 -1.68
CA ASN A 31 -11.46 11.15 -1.69
C ASN A 31 -11.53 9.61 -1.66
N CYS A 32 -10.49 8.92 -1.20
CA CYS A 32 -10.57 7.48 -0.94
C CYS A 32 -11.55 7.18 0.21
N ARG A 33 -12.21 6.02 0.13
CA ARG A 33 -13.06 5.50 1.21
C ARG A 33 -12.56 4.12 1.59
N ILE A 34 -12.18 3.95 2.86
CA ILE A 34 -11.64 2.70 3.38
C ILE A 34 -12.66 2.09 4.33
N GLY A 35 -13.12 0.89 3.99
CA GLY A 35 -14.08 0.14 4.81
C GLY A 35 -13.49 -0.24 6.16
N ALA A 36 -14.38 -0.37 7.17
CA ALA A 36 -13.98 -0.81 8.50
C ALA A 36 -13.19 -2.13 8.44
N ASN A 37 -12.13 -2.21 9.24
CA ASN A 37 -11.22 -3.35 9.34
C ASN A 37 -10.58 -3.79 8.01
N ALA A 38 -10.52 -2.92 7.00
CA ALA A 38 -9.67 -3.14 5.85
C ALA A 38 -8.18 -3.05 6.24
N VAL A 39 -7.33 -3.81 5.54
CA VAL A 39 -5.89 -3.84 5.77
C VAL A 39 -5.18 -3.41 4.50
N LEU A 40 -4.33 -2.39 4.62
CA LEU A 40 -3.43 -1.96 3.56
C LEU A 40 -2.02 -2.40 3.92
N SER A 41 -1.40 -3.21 3.08
CA SER A 41 -0.01 -3.60 3.29
C SER A 41 0.93 -2.39 3.14
N PRO A 42 2.07 -2.38 3.86
CA PRO A 42 3.12 -1.38 3.66
C PRO A 42 3.45 -1.22 2.18
N GLY A 43 3.49 0.03 1.69
CA GLY A 43 3.72 0.32 0.28
C GLY A 43 2.45 0.42 -0.58
N THR A 44 1.27 0.13 -0.05
CA THR A 44 0.01 0.27 -0.80
C THR A 44 -0.16 1.69 -1.33
N LEU A 45 -0.46 1.80 -2.63
CA LEU A 45 -0.79 3.03 -3.33
C LEU A 45 -2.25 2.99 -3.80
N LEU A 46 -3.10 3.86 -3.23
CA LEU A 46 -4.49 4.02 -3.65
C LEU A 46 -4.64 5.26 -4.53
N LYS A 47 -5.21 5.10 -5.73
CA LYS A 47 -5.54 6.21 -6.62
C LYS A 47 -6.68 7.06 -6.04
N PRO A 48 -6.78 8.36 -6.37
CA PRO A 48 -7.91 9.19 -5.95
C PRO A 48 -9.27 8.54 -6.24
N GLY A 49 -10.21 8.66 -5.29
CA GLY A 49 -11.56 8.11 -5.40
C GLY A 49 -11.68 6.60 -5.20
N THR A 50 -10.59 5.89 -4.88
CA THR A 50 -10.63 4.43 -4.66
C THR A 50 -11.51 4.06 -3.46
N ILE A 51 -12.29 2.98 -3.59
CA ILE A 51 -13.12 2.44 -2.50
C ILE A 51 -12.56 1.06 -2.12
N VAL A 52 -12.01 0.95 -0.92
CA VAL A 52 -11.62 -0.33 -0.31
C VAL A 52 -12.79 -0.84 0.53
N LYS A 53 -13.23 -2.06 0.29
CA LYS A 53 -14.35 -2.68 1.00
C LYS A 53 -13.97 -3.00 2.44
N ARG A 54 -14.97 -3.23 3.28
CA ARG A 54 -14.75 -3.75 4.63
C ARG A 54 -14.04 -5.09 4.57
N LEU A 55 -13.14 -5.33 5.52
CA LEU A 55 -12.38 -6.59 5.64
C LEU A 55 -11.51 -6.95 4.42
N GLU A 56 -11.31 -6.01 3.48
CA GLU A 56 -10.48 -6.24 2.30
C GLU A 56 -9.00 -6.09 2.66
N LEU A 57 -8.17 -7.02 2.17
CA LEU A 57 -6.72 -6.92 2.20
C LEU A 57 -6.24 -6.41 0.85
N ILE A 58 -5.53 -5.29 0.86
CA ILE A 58 -4.81 -4.78 -0.30
C ILE A 58 -3.33 -5.12 -0.13
N GLU A 59 -2.88 -6.08 -0.94
CA GLU A 59 -1.47 -6.44 -1.11
C GLU A 59 -1.05 -6.13 -2.53
N GLN A 60 -0.03 -5.29 -2.68
CA GLN A 60 0.49 -4.83 -3.97
C GLN A 60 1.96 -5.21 -4.15
N ASP A 61 2.69 -5.55 -3.08
CA ASP A 61 4.07 -6.06 -3.15
C ASP A 61 4.04 -7.58 -2.95
N PRO A 62 4.20 -8.38 -4.02
CA PRO A 62 4.11 -9.84 -3.93
C PRO A 62 5.37 -10.51 -3.34
N LEU A 63 6.36 -9.73 -2.91
CA LEU A 63 7.69 -10.17 -2.49
C LEU A 63 7.88 -10.24 -0.96
#